data_AF-A0A3P6XRH2-F1
#
_entry.id   AF-A0A3P6XRH2-F1
#
_cell.length_a   1.000
_cell.length_b   1.000
_cell.length_c   1.000
_cell.angle_alpha   90.00
_cell.angle_beta   90.00
_cell.angle_gamma   90.00
#
_symmetry.space_group_name_H-M   'P 1'
#
loop_
_entity.id
_entity.type
_entity.pdbx_description
1 polymer ?
#
loop_
_entity_poly.entity_id
_entity_poly.type
_entity_poly.pdbx_seq_one_letter_code
_entity_poly.pdbx_strand_id
1 'polypeptide(L)'
;MVAFIWGIVARTTGHFGPLETHLPAVTNGANLLIAVGFIIMFVGFLGCCGAIRESQSLLFSFFLSIFLCFILLMAAGLWAIAWKPRVPVYLHGSLEKLIRSYKTDSNTDDVKLLNFIQTKFNCCGALGVVDFIDFEVPSSCGSTNLEQSRRPVRVLRSVFFKFMDKTNPRQRLKYFN
;
A
#
# COMPACT_ATOMS: atom_id res chain seq x y z
N MET A 1 3.51 17.11 -16.39
CA MET A 1 4.99 17.03 -16.44
C MET A 1 5.65 18.12 -15.59
N VAL A 2 5.38 19.41 -15.83
CA VAL A 2 5.99 20.54 -15.07
C VAL A 2 5.70 20.50 -13.56
N ALA A 3 4.47 20.15 -13.15
CA ALA A 3 4.11 19.97 -11.73
C ALA A 3 4.77 18.74 -11.07
N PHE A 4 5.11 17.72 -11.87
CA PHE A 4 5.79 16.52 -11.38
C PHE A 4 7.29 16.78 -11.18
N ILE A 5 7.88 17.57 -12.07
CA ILE A 5 9.26 18.08 -11.92
C ILE A 5 9.33 18.99 -10.68
N TRP A 6 8.37 19.90 -10.48
CA TRP A 6 8.31 20.74 -9.27
C TRP A 6 8.09 19.90 -8.00
N GLY A 7 7.27 18.84 -8.07
CA GLY A 7 7.05 17.93 -6.94
C GLY A 7 8.28 17.09 -6.58
N ILE A 8 9.02 16.59 -7.57
CA ILE A 8 10.32 15.92 -7.35
C ILE A 8 11.33 16.92 -6.80
N VAL A 9 11.43 18.10 -7.38
CA VAL A 9 12.35 19.16 -6.92
C VAL A 9 12.04 19.56 -5.48
N ALA A 10 10.77 19.73 -5.11
CA ALA A 10 10.36 20.04 -3.73
C ALA A 10 10.68 18.92 -2.73
N ARG A 11 10.67 17.65 -3.18
CA ARG A 11 11.14 16.50 -2.39
C ARG A 11 12.66 16.53 -2.22
N THR A 12 13.42 16.88 -3.26
CA THR A 12 14.88 16.88 -3.23
C THR A 12 15.49 18.14 -2.59
N THR A 13 14.79 19.28 -2.56
CA THR A 13 15.28 20.55 -2.00
C THR A 13 15.02 20.73 -0.49
N GLY A 14 14.61 19.67 0.21
CA GLY A 14 14.87 19.55 1.64
C GLY A 14 13.96 20.31 2.61
N HIS A 15 12.81 20.86 2.20
CA HIS A 15 11.89 21.48 3.16
C HIS A 15 11.12 20.46 4.05
N PHE A 16 11.20 19.16 3.73
CA PHE A 16 10.62 18.05 4.52
C PHE A 16 11.71 17.02 4.96
N GLY A 17 12.96 17.50 5.13
CA GLY A 17 14.19 16.69 5.08
C GLY A 17 14.61 15.72 6.20
N PRO A 18 14.06 15.64 7.43
CA PRO A 18 14.66 14.73 8.43
C PRO A 18 13.96 13.37 8.64
N LEU A 19 12.73 13.17 8.15
CA LEU A 19 11.92 12.01 8.58
C LEU A 19 12.00 10.78 7.64
N GLU A 20 12.59 10.91 6.46
CA GLU A 20 12.60 9.84 5.43
C GLU A 20 13.91 9.02 5.42
N THR A 21 14.98 9.50 6.05
CA THR A 21 16.29 8.82 6.10
C THR A 21 16.42 7.80 7.25
N HIS A 22 15.56 7.88 8.27
CA HIS A 22 15.60 6.99 9.44
C HIS A 22 14.66 5.77 9.36
N LEU A 23 13.76 5.70 8.38
CA LEU A 23 12.78 4.62 8.24
C LEU A 23 12.98 3.84 6.93
N PRO A 24 13.81 2.78 6.88
CA PRO A 24 14.10 2.04 5.64
C PRO A 24 12.84 1.40 5.02
N ALA A 25 11.80 1.14 5.83
CA ALA A 25 10.51 0.65 5.35
C ALA A 25 9.70 1.74 4.60
N VAL A 26 9.81 3.00 5.03
CA VAL A 26 9.11 4.14 4.41
C VAL A 26 9.82 4.56 3.14
N THR A 27 11.15 4.55 3.11
CA THR A 27 11.95 4.86 1.90
C THR A 27 11.60 3.93 0.74
N ASN A 28 11.50 2.62 0.98
CA ASN A 28 11.13 1.65 -0.05
C ASN A 28 9.71 1.89 -0.57
N GLY A 29 8.76 2.18 0.32
CA GLY A 29 7.38 2.51 -0.04
C GLY A 29 7.27 3.84 -0.82
N ALA A 30 8.02 4.86 -0.40
CA ALA A 30 8.05 6.17 -1.04
C ALA A 30 8.63 6.08 -2.47
N ASN A 31 9.73 5.35 -2.66
CA ASN A 31 10.31 5.12 -3.97
C ASN A 31 9.34 4.42 -4.93
N LEU A 32 8.59 3.41 -4.43
CA LEU A 32 7.55 2.75 -5.21
C LEU A 32 6.40 3.70 -5.57
N LEU A 33 5.96 4.55 -4.63
CA LEU A 33 4.90 5.53 -4.87
C LEU A 33 5.31 6.55 -5.96
N ILE A 34 6.56 7.00 -5.93
CA ILE A 34 7.13 7.93 -6.92
C ILE A 34 7.18 7.25 -8.30
N ALA A 35 7.67 6.02 -8.37
CA ALA A 35 7.74 5.26 -9.62
C ALA A 35 6.35 5.05 -10.25
N VAL A 36 5.37 4.64 -9.45
CA VAL A 36 3.97 4.46 -9.90
C VAL A 36 3.38 5.78 -10.37
N GLY A 37 3.60 6.88 -9.64
CA GLY A 37 3.14 8.22 -10.04
C GLY A 37 3.69 8.67 -11.39
N PHE A 38 4.95 8.36 -11.69
CA PHE A 38 5.58 8.70 -12.97
C PHE A 38 4.93 7.93 -14.13
N ILE A 39 4.69 6.64 -13.95
CA ILE A 39 4.06 5.78 -14.96
C ILE A 39 2.63 6.27 -15.26
N ILE A 40 1.84 6.56 -14.23
CA ILE A 40 0.46 7.06 -14.40
C ILE A 40 0.45 8.39 -15.15
N MET A 41 1.40 9.29 -14.85
CA MET A 41 1.52 10.56 -15.56
C MET A 41 1.90 10.34 -17.03
N PHE A 42 2.80 9.41 -17.33
CA PHE A 42 3.23 9.11 -18.70
C PHE A 42 2.07 8.56 -19.53
N VAL A 43 1.31 7.63 -18.97
CA VAL A 43 0.09 7.08 -19.60
C VAL A 43 -0.98 8.16 -19.81
N GLY A 44 -1.17 9.05 -18.83
CA GLY A 44 -2.11 10.18 -18.95
C GLY A 44 -1.70 11.19 -20.03
N PHE A 45 -0.40 11.48 -20.17
CA PHE A 45 0.10 12.37 -21.23
C PHE A 45 -0.11 11.75 -22.62
N LEU A 46 0.18 10.46 -22.78
CA LEU A 46 -0.10 9.72 -24.02
C LEU A 46 -1.60 9.71 -24.35
N GLY A 47 -2.48 9.64 -23.34
CA GLY A 47 -3.93 9.78 -23.50
C GLY A 47 -4.36 11.17 -24.00
N CYS A 48 -3.87 12.25 -23.39
CA CYS A 48 -4.18 13.61 -23.83
C CYS A 48 -3.64 13.90 -25.25
N CYS A 49 -2.41 13.48 -25.56
CA CYS A 49 -1.84 13.63 -26.90
C CYS A 49 -2.59 12.78 -27.95
N GLY A 50 -3.09 11.61 -27.56
CA GLY A 50 -3.89 10.73 -28.40
C GLY A 50 -5.25 11.32 -28.78
N ALA A 51 -5.86 12.14 -27.91
CA ALA A 51 -7.12 12.82 -28.20
C ALA A 51 -6.97 14.02 -29.16
N ILE A 52 -5.80 14.69 -29.14
CA ILE A 52 -5.55 15.90 -29.93
C ILE A 52 -5.06 15.58 -31.35
N ARG A 53 -4.43 14.40 -31.56
CA ARG A 53 -3.97 13.99 -32.89
C ARG A 53 -4.98 13.08 -33.58
N GLU A 54 -5.58 13.57 -34.65
CA GLU A 54 -6.39 12.83 -35.64
C GLU A 54 -5.52 11.88 -36.49
N SER A 55 -4.61 11.14 -35.86
CA SER A 55 -3.71 10.20 -36.53
C SER A 55 -3.91 8.78 -35.98
N GLN A 56 -4.22 7.84 -36.88
CA GLN A 56 -4.54 6.44 -36.55
C GLN A 56 -3.43 5.71 -35.76
N SER A 57 -2.16 6.11 -35.89
CA SER A 57 -1.02 5.49 -35.20
C SER A 57 -0.94 5.80 -33.69
N LEU A 58 -1.44 6.96 -33.24
CA LEU A 58 -1.47 7.30 -31.81
C LEU A 58 -2.57 6.54 -31.05
N LEU A 59 -3.73 6.33 -31.69
CA LEU A 59 -4.83 5.53 -31.14
C LEU A 59 -4.41 4.07 -30.89
N PHE A 60 -3.67 3.47 -31.83
CA PHE A 60 -3.15 2.12 -31.67
C PHE A 60 -2.16 2.00 -30.50
N SER A 61 -1.30 3.01 -30.31
CA SER A 61 -0.32 3.02 -29.21
C SER A 61 -1.00 3.18 -27.84
N PHE A 62 -2.04 4.00 -27.75
CA PHE A 62 -2.86 4.13 -26.54
C PHE A 62 -3.58 2.82 -26.20
N PHE A 63 -4.20 2.18 -27.19
CA PHE A 63 -4.86 0.90 -27.01
C PHE A 63 -3.88 -0.19 -26.57
N LEU A 64 -2.69 -0.24 -27.18
CA LEU A 64 -1.64 -1.19 -26.82
C LEU A 64 -1.14 -0.98 -25.39
N SER A 65 -0.94 0.27 -24.96
CA SER A 65 -0.52 0.60 -23.59
C SER A 65 -1.55 0.15 -22.54
N ILE A 66 -2.85 0.38 -22.80
CA ILE A 66 -3.92 -0.09 -21.92
C ILE A 66 -4.01 -1.61 -21.93
N PHE A 67 -3.89 -2.24 -23.09
CA PHE A 67 -3.94 -3.69 -23.23
C PHE A 67 -2.78 -4.37 -22.48
N LEU A 68 -1.57 -3.84 -22.57
CA LEU A 68 -0.41 -4.28 -21.78
C LEU A 68 -0.68 -4.15 -20.29
N CYS A 69 -1.22 -3.02 -19.83
CA CYS A 69 -1.60 -2.82 -18.44
C CYS A 69 -2.64 -3.85 -17.97
N PHE A 70 -3.62 -4.17 -18.82
CA PHE A 70 -4.63 -5.18 -18.51
C PHE A 70 -4.03 -6.58 -18.33
N ILE A 71 -3.11 -6.98 -19.21
CA ILE A 71 -2.38 -8.26 -19.08
C ILE A 71 -1.57 -8.28 -17.77
N LEU A 72 -0.87 -7.19 -17.45
CA LEU A 72 -0.11 -7.04 -16.20
C LEU A 72 -1.01 -7.14 -14.97
N LEU A 73 -2.17 -6.49 -14.98
CA LEU A 73 -3.15 -6.55 -13.89
C LEU A 73 -3.72 -7.96 -13.72
N MET A 74 -4.01 -8.66 -14.82
CA MET A 74 -4.48 -10.04 -14.79
C MET A 74 -3.40 -10.99 -14.26
N ALA A 75 -2.15 -10.84 -14.73
CA ALA A 75 -1.01 -11.60 -14.24
C ALA A 75 -0.77 -11.36 -12.75
N ALA A 76 -0.79 -10.10 -12.29
CA ALA A 76 -0.66 -9.75 -10.88
C ALA A 76 -1.82 -10.30 -10.03
N GLY A 77 -3.05 -10.27 -10.55
CA GLY A 77 -4.22 -10.85 -9.90
C GLY A 77 -4.11 -12.36 -9.71
N LEU A 78 -3.71 -13.08 -10.77
CA LEU A 78 -3.46 -14.53 -10.71
C LEU A 78 -2.31 -14.85 -9.75
N TRP A 79 -1.22 -14.08 -9.83
CA TRP A 79 -0.07 -14.24 -8.95
C TRP A 79 -0.45 -14.02 -7.47
N ALA A 80 -1.26 -13.01 -7.17
CA ALA A 80 -1.73 -12.70 -5.83
C ALA A 80 -2.58 -13.85 -5.24
N ILE A 81 -3.41 -14.50 -6.06
CA ILE A 81 -4.20 -15.67 -5.64
C ILE A 81 -3.28 -16.86 -5.39
N ALA A 82 -2.33 -17.13 -6.29
CA ALA A 82 -1.38 -18.23 -6.16
C ALA A 82 -0.45 -18.09 -4.95
N TRP A 83 -0.04 -16.86 -4.61
CA TRP A 83 0.87 -16.58 -3.48
C TRP A 83 0.17 -16.35 -2.14
N LYS A 84 -1.17 -16.36 -2.13
CA LYS A 84 -1.97 -16.22 -0.92
C LYS A 84 -1.52 -17.05 0.30
N PRO A 85 -1.07 -18.32 0.17
CA PRO A 85 -0.63 -19.10 1.33
C PRO A 85 0.71 -18.63 1.93
N ARG A 86 1.58 -17.93 1.16
CA ARG A 86 2.90 -17.51 1.65
C ARG A 86 2.90 -16.10 2.25
N VAL A 87 2.00 -15.23 1.81
CA VAL A 87 1.81 -13.87 2.36
C VAL A 87 1.74 -13.81 3.89
N PRO A 88 0.99 -14.67 4.62
CA PRO A 88 1.01 -14.68 6.08
C PRO A 88 2.41 -14.83 6.64
N VAL A 89 3.20 -15.77 6.12
CA VAL A 89 4.50 -16.14 6.71
C VAL A 89 5.45 -14.96 6.67
N TYR A 90 5.48 -14.23 5.55
CA TYR A 90 6.27 -13.01 5.43
C TYR A 90 5.78 -11.89 6.33
N LEU A 91 4.47 -11.67 6.41
CA LEU A 91 3.88 -10.63 7.27
C LEU A 91 4.13 -10.92 8.76
N HIS A 92 3.95 -12.17 9.18
CA HIS A 92 4.24 -12.61 10.55
C HIS A 92 5.74 -12.42 10.86
N GLY A 93 6.65 -12.85 9.98
CA GLY A 93 8.08 -12.68 10.18
C GLY A 93 8.52 -11.21 10.23
N SER A 94 7.89 -10.32 9.46
CA SER A 94 8.13 -8.88 9.55
C SER A 94 7.62 -8.30 10.87
N LEU A 95 6.39 -8.61 11.28
CA LEU A 95 5.83 -8.12 12.54
C LEU A 95 6.60 -8.64 13.75
N GLU A 96 7.02 -9.90 13.75
CA GLU A 96 7.83 -10.50 14.81
C GLU A 96 9.18 -9.78 14.96
N LYS A 97 9.82 -9.41 13.84
CA LYS A 97 11.04 -8.58 13.87
C LYS A 97 10.79 -7.21 14.48
N LEU A 98 9.68 -6.55 14.12
CA LEU A 98 9.30 -5.25 14.69
C LEU A 98 9.06 -5.36 16.21
N ILE A 99 8.38 -6.41 16.67
CA ILE A 99 8.10 -6.66 18.10
C ILE A 99 9.40 -6.98 18.86
N ARG A 100 10.31 -7.76 18.28
CA ARG A 100 11.63 -8.00 18.87
C ARG A 100 12.49 -6.74 18.96
N SER A 101 12.44 -5.89 17.93
CA SER A 101 13.13 -4.59 17.93
C SER A 101 12.59 -3.72 19.06
N TYR A 102 11.26 -3.63 19.17
CA TYR A 102 10.56 -2.94 20.25
C TYR A 102 10.98 -3.42 21.66
N LYS A 103 11.17 -4.73 21.86
CA LYS A 103 11.64 -5.32 23.13
C LYS A 103 13.10 -4.95 23.47
N THR A 104 13.95 -4.84 22.45
CA THR A 104 15.41 -4.73 22.63
C THR A 104 15.84 -3.27 22.73
N ASP A 105 15.22 -2.40 21.94
CA ASP A 105 15.58 -0.99 21.85
C ASP A 105 14.30 -0.21 21.49
N SER A 106 13.82 0.65 22.38
CA SER A 106 12.59 1.42 22.18
C SER A 106 12.78 2.57 21.18
N ASN A 107 13.32 2.25 20.00
CA ASN A 107 13.47 3.19 18.91
C ASN A 107 12.10 3.76 18.57
N THR A 108 11.97 5.08 18.66
CA THR A 108 10.68 5.76 18.47
C THR A 108 10.07 5.51 17.09
N ASP A 109 10.89 5.12 16.11
CA ASP A 109 10.49 4.91 14.73
C ASP A 109 9.82 3.55 14.50
N ASP A 110 10.36 2.47 15.07
CA ASP A 110 9.75 1.13 15.03
C ASP A 110 8.40 1.14 15.77
N VAL A 111 8.34 1.87 16.89
CA VAL A 111 7.12 2.06 17.68
C VAL A 111 6.05 2.79 16.87
N LYS A 112 6.40 3.89 16.18
CA LYS A 112 5.48 4.62 15.31
C LYS A 112 4.97 3.78 14.14
N LEU A 113 5.87 3.02 13.50
CA LEU A 113 5.52 2.15 12.37
C LEU A 113 4.59 1.02 12.82
N LEU A 114 4.92 0.37 13.94
CA LEU A 114 4.09 -0.67 14.55
C LEU A 114 2.69 -0.12 14.89
N ASN A 115 2.62 1.02 15.58
CA ASN A 115 1.36 1.67 15.94
C ASN A 115 0.54 2.08 14.71
N PHE A 116 1.20 2.60 13.66
CA PHE A 116 0.54 2.97 12.41
C PHE A 116 -0.06 1.74 11.71
N ILE A 117 0.68 0.64 11.61
CA ILE A 117 0.20 -0.60 11.01
C ILE A 117 -0.98 -1.15 11.82
N GLN A 118 -0.82 -1.25 13.14
CA GLN A 118 -1.86 -1.76 14.04
C GLN A 118 -3.15 -0.94 13.96
N THR A 119 -3.04 0.39 13.96
CA THR A 119 -4.20 1.31 13.85
C THR A 119 -4.82 1.29 12.46
N LYS A 120 -4.01 1.27 11.39
CA LYS A 120 -4.52 1.26 10.01
C LYS A 120 -5.22 -0.05 9.65
N PHE A 121 -4.67 -1.16 10.11
CA PHE A 121 -5.17 -2.49 9.80
C PHE A 121 -6.07 -3.07 10.90
N ASN A 122 -6.26 -2.36 12.01
CA ASN A 122 -7.10 -2.78 13.14
C ASN A 122 -6.69 -4.21 13.56
N CYS A 123 -5.40 -4.34 13.88
CA CYS A 123 -4.78 -5.60 14.27
C CYS A 123 -3.75 -5.36 15.37
N CYS A 124 -3.54 -6.35 16.23
CA CYS A 124 -2.59 -6.25 17.34
C CYS A 124 -1.62 -7.43 17.31
N GLY A 125 -0.32 -7.17 17.15
CA GLY A 125 0.71 -8.21 17.10
C GLY A 125 0.67 -9.12 15.88
N ALA A 126 1.62 -10.07 15.84
CA ALA A 126 1.65 -11.12 14.84
C ALA A 126 0.58 -12.18 15.15
N LEU A 127 0.49 -12.62 16.40
CA LEU A 127 -0.44 -13.64 16.91
C LEU A 127 -1.52 -13.07 17.81
N GLY A 128 -1.49 -11.77 18.11
CA GLY A 128 -2.42 -11.10 19.01
C GLY A 128 -1.69 -10.37 20.14
N VAL A 129 -2.42 -10.04 21.20
CA VAL A 129 -1.83 -9.51 22.45
C VAL A 129 -0.96 -10.54 23.16
N VAL A 130 -1.04 -11.82 22.78
CA VAL A 130 -0.17 -12.87 23.30
C VAL A 130 1.32 -12.59 23.04
N ASP A 131 1.64 -11.81 22.00
CA ASP A 131 3.02 -11.42 21.71
C ASP A 131 3.58 -10.40 22.71
N PHE A 132 2.71 -9.77 23.52
CA PHE A 132 3.02 -8.67 24.44
C PHE A 132 2.81 -9.07 25.92
N ILE A 133 2.64 -10.35 26.24
CA ILE A 133 2.37 -10.80 27.62
C ILE A 133 3.50 -10.41 28.58
N ASP A 134 4.74 -10.35 28.10
CA ASP A 134 5.93 -10.09 28.92
C ASP A 134 6.31 -8.59 29.02
N PHE A 135 5.55 -7.66 28.42
CA PHE A 135 5.91 -6.23 28.36
C PHE A 135 4.72 -5.29 28.13
N GLU A 136 4.95 -3.98 28.17
CA GLU A 136 3.87 -2.99 28.03
C GLU A 136 3.25 -3.03 26.62
N VAL A 137 1.92 -3.16 26.58
CA VAL A 137 1.16 -3.16 25.33
C VAL A 137 1.19 -1.77 24.68
N PRO A 138 1.46 -1.67 23.37
CA PRO A 138 1.42 -0.38 22.68
C PRO A 138 -0.01 0.19 22.71
N SER A 139 -0.11 1.52 22.84
CA SER A 139 -1.39 2.24 22.93
C SER A 139 -2.29 2.10 21.70
N SER A 140 -1.75 1.64 20.56
CA SER A 140 -2.51 1.27 19.36
C SER A 140 -3.32 -0.02 19.50
N CYS A 141 -3.04 -0.85 20.51
CA CYS A 141 -3.81 -2.05 20.83
C CYS A 141 -4.85 -1.73 21.93
N GLY A 142 -6.04 -1.31 21.52
CA GLY A 142 -7.15 -0.94 22.42
C GLY A 142 -8.20 -2.05 22.65
N SER A 143 -8.18 -2.61 23.87
CA SER A 143 -9.22 -3.26 24.69
C SER A 143 -10.52 -3.85 24.11
N THR A 144 -10.56 -4.50 22.94
CA THR A 144 -11.70 -5.37 22.60
C THR A 144 -11.27 -6.72 22.04
N ASN A 145 -11.77 -7.80 22.65
CA ASN A 145 -11.47 -9.21 22.30
C ASN A 145 -11.82 -9.58 20.83
N LEU A 146 -12.58 -8.74 20.12
CA LEU A 146 -12.95 -8.92 18.70
C LEU A 146 -11.89 -8.38 17.71
N GLU A 147 -11.11 -7.36 18.08
CA GLU A 147 -9.95 -6.85 17.33
C GLU A 147 -8.74 -7.79 17.42
N GLN A 148 -8.63 -8.49 18.56
CA GLN A 148 -7.52 -9.36 18.92
C GLN A 148 -7.29 -10.56 17.99
N SER A 149 -8.28 -10.93 17.16
CA SER A 149 -8.28 -12.14 16.33
C SER A 149 -8.31 -11.84 14.82
N ARG A 150 -7.87 -10.66 14.40
CA ARG A 150 -7.63 -10.41 12.97
C ARG A 150 -6.19 -10.71 12.59
N ARG A 151 -6.00 -11.86 11.94
CA ARG A 151 -4.75 -12.13 11.23
C ARG A 151 -4.55 -11.08 10.12
N PRO A 152 -3.32 -10.60 9.88
CA PRO A 152 -3.03 -9.60 8.84
C PRO A 152 -3.49 -10.05 7.44
N VAL A 153 -3.54 -11.37 7.20
CA VAL A 153 -4.08 -11.98 5.96
C VAL A 153 -5.57 -11.71 5.74
N ARG A 154 -6.37 -11.69 6.81
CA ARG A 154 -7.80 -11.38 6.70
C ARG A 154 -7.97 -9.91 6.33
N VAL A 155 -7.09 -9.05 6.84
CA VAL A 155 -7.10 -7.61 6.54
C VAL A 155 -6.72 -7.34 5.08
N LEU A 156 -5.64 -7.96 4.57
CA LEU A 156 -5.22 -7.80 3.17
C LEU A 156 -6.32 -8.25 2.19
N ARG A 157 -6.99 -9.37 2.51
CA ARG A 157 -8.17 -9.85 1.76
C ARG A 157 -9.30 -8.82 1.80
N SER A 158 -9.60 -8.22 2.95
CA SER A 158 -10.62 -7.17 3.03
C SER A 158 -10.21 -5.86 2.35
N VAL A 159 -8.94 -5.47 2.33
CA VAL A 159 -8.48 -4.28 1.57
C VAL A 159 -8.63 -4.53 0.08
N PHE A 160 -8.18 -5.68 -0.41
CA PHE A 160 -8.34 -6.05 -1.82
C PHE A 160 -9.82 -6.13 -2.22
N PHE A 161 -10.66 -6.80 -1.40
CA PHE A 161 -12.09 -6.90 -1.66
C PHE A 161 -12.79 -5.54 -1.58
N LYS A 162 -12.39 -4.67 -0.63
CA LYS A 162 -12.91 -3.31 -0.52
C LYS A 162 -12.46 -2.44 -1.70
N PHE A 163 -11.26 -2.66 -2.25
CA PHE A 163 -10.78 -1.97 -3.45
C PHE A 163 -11.55 -2.42 -4.70
N MET A 164 -11.80 -3.73 -4.82
CA MET A 164 -12.64 -4.32 -5.88
C MET A 164 -14.11 -3.89 -5.76
N ASP A 165 -14.64 -3.77 -4.54
CA ASP A 165 -16.00 -3.30 -4.29
C ASP A 165 -16.13 -1.81 -4.64
N LYS A 166 -15.11 -1.00 -4.34
CA LYS A 166 -15.05 0.42 -4.75
C LYS A 166 -15.00 0.64 -6.26
N THR A 167 -14.57 -0.36 -7.03
CA THR A 167 -14.53 -0.35 -8.50
C THR A 167 -15.75 -0.99 -9.16
N ASN A 168 -16.72 -1.50 -8.38
CA ASN A 168 -17.95 -2.11 -8.90
C ASN A 168 -19.08 -1.06 -9.03
N PRO A 169 -19.42 -0.59 -10.25
CA PRO A 169 -20.48 0.40 -10.45
C PRO A 169 -21.88 -0.11 -10.08
N ARG A 170 -22.10 -1.43 -9.91
CA ARG A 170 -23.40 -1.98 -9.50
C ARG A 170 -23.78 -1.68 -8.05
N GLN A 171 -22.82 -1.37 -7.16
CA GLN A 171 -23.10 -0.99 -5.77
C GLN A 171 -23.75 0.40 -5.68
N ARG A 172 -23.48 1.30 -6.65
CA ARG A 172 -24.04 2.66 -6.67
C ARG A 172 -25.53 2.74 -6.99
N LEU A 173 -26.08 1.76 -7.72
CA LEU A 173 -27.51 1.71 -8.06
C LEU A 173 -28.39 1.14 -6.93
N LYS A 174 -27.80 0.45 -5.94
CA LYS A 174 -28.55 -0.02 -4.75
C LYS A 174 -28.63 1.00 -3.62
N TYR A 175 -27.96 2.14 -3.75
CA TYR A 175 -28.01 3.26 -2.80
C TYR A 175 -28.96 4.38 -3.23
N PHE A 176 -29.60 4.23 -4.40
CA PHE A 176 -30.47 5.25 -5.00
C PHE A 176 -31.91 4.75 -5.21
N ASN A 177 -32.24 3.59 -4.63
CA ASN A 177 -33.59 3.02 -4.56
C ASN A 177 -33.76 2.38 -3.18
#